data_AF-A0A2K8PBH4-F1
#
_entry.id   AF-A0A2K8PBH4-F1
#
_cell.length_a   1.000
_cell.length_b   1.000
_cell.length_c   1.000
_cell.angle_alpha   90.00
_cell.angle_beta   90.00
_cell.angle_gamma   90.00
#
_symmetry.space_group_name_H-M   'P 1'
#
loop_
_entity.id
_entity.type
_entity.pdbx_description
1 polymer ?
#
loop_
_entity_poly.entity_id
_entity_poly.type
_entity_poly.pdbx_seq_one_letter_code
_entity_poly.pdbx_strand_id
1 'polypeptide(L)'
;MAYLPMRVHLQGLSVELYIELRLQDAGMRIVGFRNTFENGQAPQEACVRHVRNSLAPPGIRRTEVLPFGGDRSDLESAAAVRRMGIFLGRRPLGSAVTWLHRNREPKRTAHGMLVLSEMICEAARYPALADAMSRIWVTGGRLSAAATV
;
A
#
# COMPACT_ATOMS: atom_id res chain seq x y z
N MET A 1 5.02 9.01 -16.85
CA MET A 1 4.40 8.77 -15.53
C MET A 1 5.44 9.00 -14.46
N ALA A 2 5.10 9.73 -13.40
CA ALA A 2 6.01 10.00 -12.28
C ALA A 2 5.73 8.98 -11.17
N TYR A 3 6.81 8.45 -10.58
CA TYR A 3 6.74 7.55 -9.44
C TYR A 3 7.42 8.20 -8.24
N LEU A 4 6.76 8.12 -7.09
CA LEU A 4 7.31 8.50 -5.79
C LEU A 4 7.67 7.22 -5.02
N PRO A 5 8.98 6.92 -4.83
CA PRO A 5 9.37 5.86 -3.92
C PRO A 5 9.15 6.31 -2.48
N MET A 6 8.46 5.49 -1.69
CA MET A 6 8.24 5.74 -0.26
C MET A 6 8.73 4.55 0.56
N ARG A 7 9.59 4.79 1.54
CA ARG A 7 10.08 3.74 2.44
C ARG A 7 9.23 3.68 3.70
N VAL A 8 8.84 2.47 4.07
CA VAL A 8 8.11 2.18 5.29
C VAL A 8 8.95 1.23 6.15
N HIS A 9 9.26 1.66 7.36
CA HIS A 9 10.06 0.91 8.33
C HIS A 9 9.19 0.43 9.49
N LEU A 10 9.31 -0.84 9.84
CA LEU A 10 8.60 -1.47 10.95
C LEU A 10 9.49 -2.53 11.60
N GLN A 11 10.05 -2.25 12.79
CA GLN A 11 10.70 -3.24 13.66
C GLN A 11 11.61 -4.24 12.92
N GLY A 12 12.64 -3.78 12.21
CA GLY A 12 13.53 -4.68 11.43
C GLY A 12 13.05 -4.98 10.01
N LEU A 13 11.83 -4.61 9.64
CA LEU A 13 11.28 -4.76 8.29
C LEU A 13 11.32 -3.43 7.56
N SER A 14 11.75 -3.46 6.30
CA SER A 14 11.72 -2.30 5.43
C SER A 14 11.13 -2.67 4.07
N VAL A 15 10.17 -1.88 3.64
CA VAL A 15 9.50 -2.02 2.34
C VAL A 15 9.58 -0.68 1.63
N GLU A 16 10.01 -0.68 0.37
CA GLU A 16 9.89 0.47 -0.50
C GLU A 16 8.64 0.29 -1.37
N LEU A 17 7.70 1.21 -1.24
CA LEU A 17 6.49 1.32 -2.06
C LEU A 17 6.78 2.21 -3.27
N TYR A 18 6.23 1.84 -4.42
CA TYR A 18 6.22 2.67 -5.62
C TYR A 18 4.83 3.26 -5.79
N ILE A 19 4.72 4.57 -5.60
CA ILE A 19 3.46 5.31 -5.71
C ILE A 19 3.45 6.02 -7.06
N GLU A 20 2.51 5.65 -7.92
CA GLU A 20 2.23 6.34 -9.18
C GLU A 20 1.46 7.63 -8.88
N LEU A 21 1.98 8.75 -9.37
CA LEU A 21 1.32 10.05 -9.30
C LEU A 21 0.48 10.25 -10.57
N ARG A 22 -0.84 10.35 -10.40
CA ARG A 22 -1.80 10.57 -11.48
C ARG A 22 -2.16 12.05 -11.55
N LEU A 23 -1.87 12.65 -12.70
CA LEU A 23 -2.17 14.05 -12.99
C LEU A 23 -3.67 14.32 -13.06
N GLN A 24 -4.43 13.34 -13.56
CA GLN A 24 -5.88 13.36 -13.50
C GLN A 24 -6.30 13.05 -12.05
N ASP A 25 -7.04 13.98 -11.45
CA ASP A 25 -7.63 13.93 -10.10
C ASP A 25 -6.66 14.06 -8.90
N ALA A 26 -5.39 14.41 -9.11
CA ALA A 26 -4.37 14.39 -8.05
C ALA A 26 -4.31 13.02 -7.33
N GLY A 27 -4.58 11.95 -8.08
CA GLY A 27 -4.64 10.60 -7.55
C GLY A 27 -3.24 10.07 -7.21
N MET A 28 -3.11 9.38 -6.09
CA MET A 28 -1.93 8.60 -5.74
C MET A 28 -2.32 7.14 -5.66
N ARG A 29 -1.53 6.25 -6.26
CA ARG A 29 -1.81 4.81 -6.27
C ARG A 29 -0.54 4.02 -6.03
N ILE A 30 -0.57 3.08 -5.09
CA ILE A 30 0.52 2.12 -4.92
C ILE A 30 0.48 1.14 -6.09
N VAL A 31 1.52 1.14 -6.92
CA VAL A 31 1.63 0.26 -8.09
C VAL A 31 2.55 -0.92 -7.87
N GLY A 32 3.36 -0.89 -6.83
CA GLY A 32 4.22 -2.00 -6.50
C GLY A 32 5.03 -1.74 -5.26
N PHE A 33 5.84 -2.72 -4.89
CA PHE A 33 6.69 -2.66 -3.72
C PHE A 33 7.86 -3.63 -3.84
N ARG A 34 8.92 -3.37 -3.08
CA ARG A 34 10.02 -4.30 -2.87
C ARG A 34 10.47 -4.29 -1.42
N ASN A 35 11.02 -5.42 -0.98
CA ASN A 35 11.67 -5.49 0.32
C ASN A 35 13.03 -4.81 0.23
N THR A 36 13.39 -4.06 1.25
CA THR A 36 14.69 -3.41 1.39
C THR A 36 15.29 -3.74 2.75
N PHE A 37 16.60 -3.55 2.89
CA PHE A 37 17.24 -3.48 4.20
C PHE A 37 16.87 -2.16 4.90
N GLU A 38 17.13 -2.06 6.20
CA GLU A 38 16.85 -0.84 6.97
C GLU A 38 17.60 0.39 6.44
N ASN A 39 18.78 0.21 5.85
CA ASN A 39 19.54 1.28 5.19
C ASN A 39 18.94 1.70 3.82
N GLY A 40 17.79 1.12 3.43
CA GLY A 40 17.09 1.41 2.18
C GLY A 40 17.68 0.75 0.94
N GLN A 41 18.78 -0.02 1.07
CA GLN A 41 19.32 -0.79 -0.03
C GLN A 41 18.41 -2.00 -0.32
N ALA A 42 18.17 -2.26 -1.60
CA ALA A 42 17.50 -3.48 -2.00
C ALA A 42 18.52 -4.63 -2.09
N PRO A 43 18.23 -5.81 -1.53
CA PRO A 43 19.00 -7.02 -1.83
C PRO A 43 19.14 -7.21 -3.35
N GLN A 44 20.26 -7.74 -3.84
CA GLN A 44 20.42 -8.01 -5.29
C GLN A 44 19.33 -8.91 -5.86
N GLU A 45 18.76 -9.78 -5.01
CA GLU A 45 17.68 -10.69 -5.37
C GLU A 45 16.29 -10.07 -5.28
N ALA A 46 16.17 -8.88 -4.70
CA ALA A 46 14.88 -8.26 -4.43
C ALA A 46 14.17 -7.91 -5.74
N CYS A 47 13.04 -8.58 -5.94
CA CYS A 47 12.13 -8.35 -7.04
C CYS A 47 11.12 -7.27 -6.66
N VAL A 48 10.82 -6.36 -7.58
CA VAL A 48 9.67 -5.48 -7.42
C VAL A 48 8.42 -6.24 -7.81
N ARG A 49 7.51 -6.42 -6.85
CA ARG A 49 6.17 -6.93 -7.11
C ARG A 49 5.26 -5.78 -7.46
N HIS A 50 4.69 -5.80 -8.65
CA HIS A 50 3.83 -4.71 -9.14
C HIS A 50 2.51 -5.22 -9.67
N VAL A 51 1.49 -4.37 -9.61
CA VAL A 51 0.14 -4.69 -10.04
C VAL A 51 0.07 -4.88 -11.55
N ARG A 52 -0.83 -5.75 -12.03
CA ARG A 52 -0.94 -6.12 -13.46
C ARG A 52 -1.31 -4.96 -14.39
N ASN A 53 -1.96 -3.93 -13.86
CA ASN A 53 -2.42 -2.76 -14.61
C ASN A 53 -1.50 -1.52 -14.39
N SER A 54 -0.23 -1.76 -14.09
CA SER A 54 0.81 -0.73 -14.10
C SER A 54 2.08 -1.29 -14.72
N LEU A 55 2.84 -0.39 -15.35
CA LEU A 55 4.16 -0.72 -15.85
C LEU A 55 5.13 -0.87 -14.69
N ALA A 56 6.13 -1.73 -14.86
CA ALA A 56 7.22 -1.80 -13.90
C ALA A 56 7.86 -0.41 -13.69
N PRO A 57 8.16 -0.01 -12.44
CA PRO A 57 8.91 1.21 -12.19
C PRO A 57 10.25 1.20 -12.95
N PRO A 58 10.67 2.33 -13.54
CA PRO A 58 11.89 2.39 -14.35
C PRO A 58 13.15 2.13 -13.52
N GLY A 59 14.18 1.58 -14.14
CA GLY A 59 15.46 1.28 -13.48
C GLY A 59 15.46 0.01 -12.63
N ILE A 60 14.38 -0.77 -12.65
CA ILE A 60 14.25 -2.04 -11.94
C ILE A 60 14.58 -3.21 -12.88
N ARG A 61 15.54 -4.05 -12.49
CA ARG A 61 15.98 -5.19 -13.30
C ARG A 61 15.15 -6.46 -13.12
N ARG A 62 14.52 -6.64 -11.95
CA ARG A 62 13.75 -7.85 -11.60
C ARG A 62 12.36 -7.45 -11.14
N THR A 63 11.35 -7.96 -11.85
CA THR A 63 9.95 -7.63 -11.59
C THR A 63 9.09 -8.89 -11.59
N GLU A 64 8.03 -8.86 -10.79
CA GLU A 64 7.02 -9.90 -10.70
C GLU A 64 5.65 -9.23 -10.75
N VAL A 65 4.81 -9.74 -11.65
CA VAL A 65 3.46 -9.21 -11.84
C VAL A 65 2.52 -9.88 -10.84
N LEU A 66 1.87 -9.09 -10.00
CA LEU A 66 0.82 -9.54 -9.09
C LEU A 66 -0.44 -9.90 -9.89
N PRO A 67 -1.22 -10.91 -9.48
CA PRO A 67 -2.38 -11.39 -10.24
C PRO A 67 -3.61 -10.45 -10.14
N PHE A 68 -3.44 -9.24 -9.62
CA PHE A 68 -4.49 -8.24 -9.43
C PHE A 68 -4.01 -6.84 -9.84
N GLY A 69 -4.97 -5.93 -10.08
CA GLY A 69 -4.70 -4.53 -10.35
C GLY A 69 -4.55 -3.69 -9.09
N GLY A 70 -4.02 -2.46 -9.23
CA GLY A 70 -3.80 -1.54 -8.12
C GLY A 70 -4.94 -0.57 -7.86
N ASP A 71 -6.01 -0.62 -8.65
CA ASP A 71 -7.18 0.22 -8.41
C ASP A 71 -7.95 -0.33 -7.19
N ARG A 72 -8.64 0.55 -6.48
CA ARG A 72 -9.34 0.18 -5.23
C ARG A 72 -10.24 -1.05 -5.40
N SER A 73 -11.03 -1.09 -6.47
CA SER A 73 -11.94 -2.21 -6.77
C SER A 73 -11.21 -3.54 -6.97
N ASP A 74 -10.04 -3.51 -7.62
CA ASP A 74 -9.21 -4.70 -7.82
C ASP A 74 -8.65 -5.20 -6.49
N LEU A 75 -8.16 -4.29 -5.65
CA LEU A 75 -7.62 -4.61 -4.33
C LEU A 75 -8.70 -5.19 -3.41
N GLU A 76 -9.89 -4.58 -3.36
CA GLU A 76 -11.04 -5.10 -2.61
C GLU A 76 -11.42 -6.52 -3.06
N SER A 77 -11.51 -6.73 -4.37
CA SER A 77 -11.85 -8.02 -4.96
C SER A 77 -10.80 -9.08 -4.61
N ALA A 78 -9.51 -8.77 -4.81
CA ALA A 78 -8.41 -9.71 -4.55
C ALA A 78 -8.24 -10.03 -3.06
N ALA A 79 -8.49 -9.06 -2.18
CA ALA A 79 -8.46 -9.25 -0.73
C ALA A 79 -9.73 -9.93 -0.19
N ALA A 80 -10.78 -10.03 -1.00
CA ALA A 80 -12.14 -10.44 -0.61
C ALA A 80 -12.66 -9.65 0.60
N VAL A 81 -12.43 -8.33 0.60
CA VAL A 81 -12.88 -7.41 1.65
C VAL A 81 -13.21 -6.05 1.03
N ARG A 82 -14.29 -5.42 1.50
CA ARG A 82 -14.63 -4.04 1.12
C ARG A 82 -13.80 -3.05 1.92
N ARG A 83 -13.54 -1.86 1.38
CA ARG A 83 -12.88 -0.74 2.07
C ARG A 83 -13.47 -0.49 3.44
N MET A 84 -14.80 -0.39 3.55
CA MET A 84 -15.48 -0.17 4.84
C MET A 84 -15.28 -1.30 5.85
N GLY A 85 -14.88 -2.48 5.39
CA GLY A 85 -14.65 -3.66 6.22
C GLY A 85 -13.24 -3.76 6.79
N ILE A 86 -12.25 -3.02 6.26
CA ILE A 86 -10.86 -3.11 6.70
C ILE A 86 -10.65 -2.37 8.03
N PHE A 87 -9.79 -2.92 8.86
CA PHE A 87 -9.29 -2.22 10.04
C PHE A 87 -8.09 -1.35 9.67
N LEU A 88 -8.07 -0.13 10.18
CA LEU A 88 -7.00 0.84 10.05
C LEU A 88 -6.42 1.19 11.42
N GLY A 89 -5.25 1.84 11.42
CA GLY A 89 -4.50 2.21 12.62
C GLY A 89 -3.11 1.58 12.65
N ARG A 90 -2.38 1.78 13.74
CA ARG A 90 -0.97 1.38 13.87
C ARG A 90 -0.74 -0.12 13.69
N ARG A 91 -1.56 -0.96 14.32
CA ARG A 91 -1.43 -2.43 14.24
C ARG A 91 -1.80 -2.97 12.85
N PRO A 92 -2.92 -2.56 12.22
CA PRO A 92 -3.21 -2.94 10.84
C PRO A 92 -2.14 -2.50 9.84
N LEU A 93 -1.61 -1.27 9.96
CA LEU A 93 -0.50 -0.80 9.13
C LEU A 93 0.74 -1.69 9.28
N GLY A 94 1.12 -2.02 10.51
CA GLY A 94 2.25 -2.92 10.75
C GLY A 94 2.02 -4.34 10.19
N SER A 95 0.80 -4.84 10.29
CA SER A 95 0.41 -6.14 9.71
C SER A 95 0.48 -6.11 8.18
N ALA A 96 0.04 -5.02 7.55
CA ALA A 96 0.12 -4.82 6.11
C ALA A 96 1.58 -4.82 5.61
N VAL A 97 2.47 -4.08 6.29
CA VAL A 97 3.92 -4.10 5.98
C VAL A 97 4.49 -5.50 6.13
N THR A 98 4.10 -6.22 7.19
CA THR A 98 4.55 -7.60 7.40
C THR A 98 4.06 -8.55 6.30
N TRP A 99 2.81 -8.41 5.84
CA TRP A 99 2.27 -9.21 4.74
C TRP A 99 2.98 -8.91 3.42
N LEU A 100 3.24 -7.64 3.11
CA LEU A 100 4.04 -7.28 1.94
C LEU A 100 5.42 -7.90 2.06
N HIS A 101 6.09 -7.75 3.20
CA HIS A 101 7.47 -8.21 3.36
C HIS A 101 7.61 -9.74 3.31
N ARG A 102 6.72 -10.49 3.98
CA ARG A 102 6.93 -11.92 4.26
C ARG A 102 6.01 -12.85 3.47
N ASN A 103 4.97 -12.35 2.82
CA ASN A 103 3.95 -13.19 2.21
C ASN A 103 3.98 -13.15 0.67
N ARG A 104 3.68 -14.27 0.03
CA ARG A 104 3.46 -14.39 -1.42
C ARG A 104 2.00 -14.72 -1.79
N GLU A 105 1.14 -14.94 -0.81
CA GLU A 105 -0.29 -15.17 -0.98
C GLU A 105 -0.97 -13.91 -1.53
N PRO A 106 -1.56 -13.97 -2.74
CA PRO A 106 -2.13 -12.78 -3.38
C PRO A 106 -3.18 -12.06 -2.55
N LYS A 107 -4.03 -12.82 -1.83
CA LYS A 107 -5.10 -12.27 -1.00
C LYS A 107 -4.57 -11.38 0.12
N ARG A 108 -3.56 -11.85 0.86
CA ARG A 108 -2.93 -11.07 1.95
C ARG A 108 -2.10 -9.92 1.42
N THR A 109 -1.44 -10.09 0.27
CA THR A 109 -0.74 -8.99 -0.40
C THR A 109 -1.70 -7.89 -0.82
N ALA A 110 -2.84 -8.23 -1.46
CA ALA A 110 -3.87 -7.27 -1.85
C ALA A 110 -4.46 -6.54 -0.63
N HIS A 111 -4.74 -7.26 0.46
CA HIS A 111 -5.22 -6.65 1.70
C HIS A 111 -4.18 -5.68 2.28
N GLY A 112 -2.90 -6.07 2.33
CA GLY A 112 -1.84 -5.18 2.80
C GLY A 112 -1.72 -3.92 1.94
N MET A 113 -1.77 -4.07 0.61
CA MET A 113 -1.76 -2.93 -0.31
C MET A 113 -2.99 -2.04 -0.14
N LEU A 114 -4.17 -2.61 0.10
CA LEU A 114 -5.40 -1.85 0.36
C LEU A 114 -5.29 -1.00 1.64
N VAL A 115 -4.82 -1.59 2.75
CA VAL A 115 -4.61 -0.87 4.01
C VAL A 115 -3.59 0.26 3.84
N LEU A 116 -2.47 0.00 3.16
CA LEU A 116 -1.45 1.02 2.90
C LEU A 116 -1.95 2.11 1.96
N SER A 117 -2.74 1.76 0.94
CA SER A 117 -3.34 2.75 0.02
C SER A 117 -4.26 3.71 0.77
N GLU A 118 -5.08 3.20 1.70
CA GLU A 118 -5.96 4.05 2.51
C GLU A 118 -5.14 4.92 3.47
N MET A 119 -4.23 4.32 4.24
CA MET A 119 -3.51 5.05 5.29
C MET A 119 -2.44 6.02 4.77
N ILE A 120 -2.01 5.88 3.51
CA ILE A 120 -0.96 6.71 2.91
C ILE A 120 -1.55 7.57 1.79
N CYS A 121 -2.06 6.96 0.73
CA CYS A 121 -2.48 7.69 -0.46
C CYS A 121 -3.78 8.47 -0.22
N GLU A 122 -4.80 7.84 0.36
CA GLU A 122 -6.07 8.52 0.65
C GLU A 122 -5.91 9.55 1.78
N ALA A 123 -5.17 9.22 2.83
CA ALA A 123 -4.87 10.17 3.91
C ALA A 123 -4.09 11.41 3.41
N ALA A 124 -3.12 11.24 2.51
CA ALA A 124 -2.38 12.35 1.94
C ALA A 124 -3.24 13.21 0.98
N ARG A 125 -4.28 12.62 0.37
CA ARG A 125 -5.22 13.33 -0.51
C ARG A 125 -6.32 14.06 0.24
N TYR A 126 -6.81 13.49 1.34
CA TYR A 126 -8.00 13.98 2.05
C TYR A 126 -7.68 14.25 3.53
N PRO A 127 -7.46 15.52 3.93
CA PRO A 127 -7.14 15.88 5.31
C PRO A 127 -8.16 15.40 6.35
N ALA A 128 -9.45 15.38 6.00
CA ALA A 128 -10.50 14.86 6.89
C ALA A 128 -10.35 13.36 7.18
N LEU A 129 -9.90 12.57 6.19
CA LEU A 129 -9.59 11.15 6.39
C LEU A 129 -8.34 10.98 7.25
N ALA A 130 -7.31 11.79 7.03
CA ALA A 130 -6.11 11.76 7.87
C ALA A 130 -6.45 12.08 9.34
N ASP A 131 -7.28 13.09 9.58
CA ASP A 131 -7.77 13.41 10.92
C ASP A 131 -8.58 12.26 11.53
N ALA A 132 -9.53 11.69 10.79
CA ALA A 132 -10.32 10.54 11.27
C ALA A 132 -9.44 9.32 11.59
N MET A 133 -8.45 9.02 10.74
CA MET A 133 -7.48 7.95 10.98
C MET A 133 -6.60 8.22 12.19
N SER A 134 -6.23 9.48 12.45
CA SER A 134 -5.43 9.85 13.62
C SER A 134 -6.14 9.51 14.94
N ARG A 135 -7.48 9.70 15.00
CA ARG A 135 -8.30 9.40 16.18
C ARG A 135 -8.34 7.90 16.51
N ILE A 136 -8.16 7.04 15.49
CA ILE A 136 -8.13 5.58 15.65
C ILE A 136 -6.69 5.01 15.55
N TRP A 137 -5.66 5.85 15.56
CA TRP A 137 -4.28 5.40 15.34
C TRP A 137 -3.84 4.33 16.34
N VAL A 138 -4.07 4.57 17.64
CA VAL A 138 -3.62 3.67 18.72
C VAL A 138 -4.60 2.52 18.92
N THR A 139 -5.89 2.82 18.99
CA THR A 139 -6.96 1.85 19.28
C THR A 139 -7.21 0.91 18.10
N GLY A 140 -6.98 1.38 16.88
CA GLY A 140 -7.41 0.73 15.67
C GLY A 140 -8.93 0.83 15.50
N GLY A 141 -9.40 0.75 14.26
CA GLY A 141 -10.82 0.81 13.99
C GLY A 141 -11.15 0.79 12.52
N ARG A 142 -12.44 0.81 12.22
CA ARG A 142 -12.94 1.05 10.86
C ARG A 142 -13.30 2.53 10.76
N LEU A 143 -13.06 3.12 9.60
CA LEU A 143 -13.63 4.44 9.33
C LEU A 143 -15.15 4.27 9.18
N SER A 144 -15.93 5.03 9.94
CA SER A 144 -17.38 5.07 9.75
C SER A 144 -17.71 5.90 8.51
N ALA A 145 -18.87 5.65 7.89
CA ALA A 145 -19.31 6.36 6.69
C ALA A 145 -19.46 7.89 6.87
N ALA A 146 -19.41 8.40 8.10
CA ALA A 146 -19.51 9.82 8.39
C ALA A 146 -18.27 10.64 8.02
N ALA A 147 -17.13 9.98 7.71
CA ALA A 147 -15.88 10.66 7.33
C ALA A 147 -15.67 10.79 5.81
N THR A 148 -16.57 10.24 5.00
CA THR A 148 -16.55 10.39 3.53
C THR A 148 -17.51 11.51 3.13
N VAL A 149 -17.00 12.73 3.12
CA VAL A 149 -17.59 13.87 2.39
C VAL A 149 -16.85 14.01 1.07
#